data_AF-X5ZE93-F1
#
_entry.id   AF-X5ZE93-F1
#
_cell.length_a   1.000
_cell.length_b   1.000
_cell.length_c   1.000
_cell.angle_alpha   90.00
_cell.angle_beta   90.00
_cell.angle_gamma   90.00
#
_symmetry.space_group_name_H-M   'P 1'
#
loop_
_entity.id
_entity.type
_entity.pdbx_description
1 polymer ?
#
loop_
_entity_poly.entity_id
_entity_poly.type
_entity_poly.pdbx_seq_one_letter_code
_entity_poly.pdbx_strand_id
1 'polypeptide(L)' 'MILAGPVADPAGPWSLLILRVGSEAEARAVTDGDPVSSSGRSFRYEILPLISAIL' A
#
# COMPACT_ATOMS: atom_id res chain seq x y z
N MET A 1 8.38 6.40 -8.56
CA MET A 1 8.70 6.76 -7.16
C MET A 1 7.96 5.79 -6.28
N ILE A 2 8.64 5.25 -5.27
CA ILE A 2 8.08 4.29 -4.33
C ILE A 2 8.48 4.80 -2.94
N LEU A 3 7.50 5.18 -2.13
CA LEU A 3 7.68 5.41 -0.70
C LEU A 3 6.91 4.31 0.01
N ALA A 4 7.59 3.53 0.86
CA ALA A 4 6.96 2.48 1.63
C ALA A 4 7.44 2.57 3.08
N GLY A 5 6.53 2.40 4.04
CA GLY A 5 6.91 2.37 5.43
C GLY A 5 5.73 2.25 6.39
N PRO A 6 6.02 1.91 7.66
CA PRO A 6 5.02 1.94 8.71
C PRO A 6 4.66 3.38 9.06
N VAL A 7 3.38 3.62 9.26
CA VAL A 7 2.83 4.82 9.86
C VAL A 7 2.55 4.52 11.32
N ALA A 8 3.18 5.28 12.21
CA ALA A 8 2.91 5.21 13.63
C ALA A 8 1.53 5.82 13.90
N ASP A 9 0.60 5.00 14.39
CA ASP A 9 -0.77 5.42 14.70
C ASP A 9 -1.11 4.96 16.13
N PRO A 10 -1.75 5.82 16.96
CA PRO A 10 -2.16 5.45 18.32
C PRO A 10 -3.07 4.22 18.41
N ALA A 11 -3.86 3.92 17.38
CA ALA A 11 -4.71 2.74 17.31
C ALA A 11 -3.94 1.46 16.92
N GLY A 12 -2.66 1.59 16.58
CA GLY A 12 -1.78 0.51 16.14
C GLY A 12 -1.16 0.83 14.78
N PRO A 13 0.12 0.47 14.55
CA PRO A 13 0.81 0.82 13.31
C PRO A 13 0.18 0.17 12.08
N TRP A 14 0.21 0.89 10.96
CA TRP A 14 -0.25 0.41 9.66
C TRP A 14 0.79 0.70 8.57
N SER A 15 0.69 0.07 7.41
CA SER A 15 1.67 0.24 6.32
C SER A 15 1.13 1.17 5.23
N LEU A 16 1.95 2.12 4.78
CA LEU A 16 1.66 2.99 3.65
C LEU A 16 2.59 2.67 2.49
N LEU A 17 2.02 2.62 1.29
CA LEU A 17 2.75 2.53 0.03
C LEU A 17 2.25 3.62 -0.92
N ILE A 18 3.14 4.52 -1.32
CA ILE A 18 2.91 5.49 -2.40
C ILE A 18 3.70 5.00 -3.61
N LEU A 19 2.99 4.62 -4.67
CA LEU A 19 3.55 4.12 -5.91
C LEU A 19 3.10 4.98 -7.09
N ARG A 20 3.99 5.15 -8.07
CA ARG A 20 3.64 5.69 -9.40
C ARG A 20 3.51 4.53 -10.37
N VAL A 21 2.31 4.32 -10.90
CA VAL A 21 1.94 3.26 -11.84
C VAL A 21 1.08 3.82 -12.98
N GLY A 22 1.00 3.10 -14.09
CA GLY A 22 0.19 3.47 -15.25
C GLY A 22 -1.29 3.13 -15.11
N SER A 23 -1.66 2.23 -14.18
CA SER A 23 -3.05 1.83 -13.95
C SER A 23 -3.30 1.30 -12.54
N GLU A 24 -4.57 1.23 -12.13
CA GLU A 24 -4.97 0.60 -10.87
C GLU A 24 -4.65 -0.91 -10.86
N ALA A 25 -4.74 -1.59 -12.01
CA ALA A 25 -4.42 -3.01 -12.13
C ALA A 25 -2.94 -3.29 -11.78
N GLU A 26 -2.03 -2.39 -12.17
CA GLU A 26 -0.63 -2.46 -11.77
C GLU A 26 -0.45 -2.27 -10.26
N ALA A 27 -1.21 -1.36 -9.63
CA ALA A 27 -1.18 -1.21 -8.17
C ALA A 27 -1.69 -2.47 -7.45
N ARG A 28 -2.74 -3.08 -7.98
CA ARG A 28 -3.34 -4.30 -7.42
C ARG A 28 -2.42 -5.51 -7.53
N ALA A 29 -1.69 -5.63 -8.64
CA ALA A 29 -0.67 -6.66 -8.79
C ALA A 29 0.43 -6.57 -7.73
N VAL A 30 0.78 -5.35 -7.27
CA VAL A 30 1.73 -5.17 -6.16
C VAL A 30 1.17 -5.68 -4.84
N THR A 31 -0.09 -5.38 -4.52
CA THR A 31 -0.72 -5.85 -3.27
C THR A 31 -0.98 -7.35 -3.27
N ASP A 32 -1.35 -7.92 -4.43
CA ASP A 32 -1.58 -9.36 -4.59
C ASP A 32 -0.26 -10.15 -4.45
N GLY A 33 0.86 -9.56 -4.88
CA GLY A 33 2.20 -10.14 -4.76
C GLY A 33 2.88 -9.93 -3.41
N ASP A 34 2.31 -9.15 -2.49
CA ASP A 34 2.88 -8.92 -1.16
C ASP A 34 2.77 -10.21 -0.31
N PRO A 35 3.87 -10.77 0.24
CA PRO A 35 3.82 -11.95 1.08
C PRO A 35 2.82 -11.87 2.24
N VAL A 36 2.54 -10.66 2.73
CA VAL A 36 1.56 -10.42 3.79
C VAL A 36 0.15 -10.88 3.39
N SER A 37 -0.22 -10.80 2.12
CA SER A 37 -1.52 -11.27 1.61
C SER A 37 -1.72 -12.77 1.84
N SER A 38 -0.63 -13.54 1.83
CA SER A 38 -0.61 -15.00 2.04
C SER A 38 -0.34 -15.42 3.49
N SER A 39 -0.13 -14.47 4.40
CA SER A 39 0.32 -14.76 5.77
C SER A 39 -0.74 -15.38 6.70
N GLY A 40 -1.99 -15.50 6.23
CA GLY A 40 -3.13 -15.95 7.04
C GLY A 40 -3.55 -14.95 8.13
N ARG A 41 -2.92 -13.77 8.18
CA ARG A 41 -3.27 -12.66 9.08
C ARG A 41 -4.29 -11.76 8.39
N SER A 42 -5.15 -11.12 9.18
CA SER A 42 -6.25 -10.29 8.68
C SER A 42 -5.84 -8.91 8.14
N PHE A 43 -4.65 -8.79 7.53
CA PHE A 43 -4.25 -7.56 6.85
C PHE A 43 -5.19 -7.30 5.67
N ARG A 44 -5.51 -6.03 5.44
CA ARG A 44 -6.36 -5.58 4.34
C ARG A 44 -5.66 -4.44 3.63
N TYR A 45 -5.68 -4.48 2.30
CA TYR A 45 -5.23 -3.37 1.46
C TYR A 45 -6.43 -2.49 1.09
N GLU A 46 -6.21 -1.19 1.14
CA GLU A 46 -7.07 -0.19 0.50
C GLU A 46 -6.22 0.51 -0.57
N ILE A 47 -6.75 0.60 -1.78
CA ILE A 47 -6.06 1.24 -2.90
C ILE A 47 -6.84 2.49 -3.27
N LEU A 48 -6.22 3.65 -3.12
CA LEU A 48 -6.82 4.95 -3.42
C LEU A 48 -5.96 5.70 -4.42
N PRO A 49 -6.56 6.37 -5.43
CA PRO A 49 -5.82 7.22 -6.34
C PRO A 49 -5.31 8.46 -5.59
N LEU A 50 -4.00 8.66 -5.62
CA LEU A 50 -3.37 9.87 -5.10
C LEU A 50 -3.24 10.92 -6.21
N ILE A 51 -4.03 12.00 -6.12
CA ILE A 51 -4.05 13.07 -7.13
C ILE A 51 -2.68 13.72 -7.29
N SER A 52 -1.96 13.95 -6.19
CA SER A 52 -0.59 14.47 -6.21
C SER A 52 0.18 14.04 -4.97
N ALA A 53 1.37 13.48 -5.16
CA ALA A 53 2.38 13.32 -4.11
C ALA A 53 3.33 14.51 -4.20
N ILE A 54 3.02 15.59 -3.48
CA ILE A 54 3.93 16.74 -3.39
C ILE A 54 5.14 16.27 -2.56
N LEU A 55 6.36 16.51 -3.07
CA LEU A 55 7.61 16.38 -2.32
C LEU A 55 7.92 17.71 -1.62
#